data_AF-A0A6P0WUH9-F1
#
_entry.id   AF-A0A6P0WUH9-F1
#
_cell.length_a   1.000
_cell.length_b   1.000
_cell.length_c   1.000
_cell.angle_alpha   90.00
_cell.angle_beta   90.00
_cell.angle_gamma   90.00
#
_symmetry.space_group_name_H-M   'P 1'
#
loop_
_entity.id
_entity.type
_entity.pdbx_description
1 polymer ?
#
loop_
_entity_poly.entity_id
_entity_poly.type
_entity_poly.pdbx_seq_one_letter_code
_entity_poly.pdbx_strand_id
1 'polypeptide(L)'
;QGIDTITDFDSTQGDRIQVSASGFGGGLTLGMLDTEEFTTGSAATRASDRLIYNDTTGALFFDPDGTGVLGQVQFAQLSGGVALTHSDIFAV
;
A
#
# COMPACT_ATOMS: atom_id res chain seq x y z
N GLN A 1 10.97 0.69 -13.81
CA GLN A 1 11.39 0.26 -12.47
C GLN A 1 10.76 -1.10 -12.18
N GLY A 2 11.28 -1.85 -11.20
CA GLY A 2 10.80 -3.19 -10.82
C GLY A 2 9.98 -3.17 -9.53
N ILE A 3 9.62 -4.36 -9.04
CA ILE A 3 8.92 -4.56 -7.77
C ILE A 3 9.96 -4.75 -6.66
N ASP A 4 9.87 -3.96 -5.58
CA ASP A 4 10.74 -4.10 -4.42
C ASP A 4 10.32 -5.29 -3.55
N THR A 5 11.29 -5.96 -2.91
CA THR A 5 11.02 -7.11 -2.01
C THR A 5 11.42 -6.77 -0.58
N ILE A 6 10.50 -6.96 0.36
CA ILE A 6 10.66 -6.70 1.80
C ILE A 6 10.43 -8.01 2.55
N THR A 7 11.48 -8.59 3.13
CA THR A 7 11.44 -9.98 3.62
C THR A 7 11.01 -10.14 5.08
N ASP A 8 11.21 -9.12 5.91
CA ASP A 8 11.21 -9.20 7.37
C ASP A 8 10.52 -8.02 8.06
N PHE A 9 9.57 -7.38 7.37
CA PHE A 9 8.80 -6.25 7.92
C PHE A 9 8.14 -6.61 9.28
N ASP A 10 8.43 -5.81 10.31
CA ASP A 10 7.86 -5.94 11.64
C ASP A 10 7.47 -4.58 12.26
N SER A 11 6.19 -4.24 12.21
CA SER A 11 5.63 -3.03 12.84
C SER A 11 5.92 -2.94 14.33
N THR A 12 6.06 -4.06 15.03
CA THR A 12 6.32 -4.07 16.49
C THR A 12 7.74 -3.64 16.82
N GLN A 13 8.65 -3.73 15.85
CA GLN A 13 10.03 -3.22 15.92
C GLN A 13 10.14 -1.78 15.44
N GLY A 14 9.06 -1.21 14.90
CA GLY A 14 8.98 0.18 14.45
C GLY A 14 9.22 0.36 12.95
N ASP A 15 9.23 -0.72 12.16
CA ASP A 15 9.35 -0.65 10.72
C ASP A 15 8.20 0.15 10.10
N ARG A 16 8.51 0.91 9.04
CA ARG A 16 7.55 1.72 8.28
C ARG A 16 7.84 1.62 6.79
N ILE A 17 6.80 1.71 5.98
CA ILE A 17 6.91 1.83 4.53
C ILE A 17 6.71 3.29 4.15
N GLN A 18 7.69 3.89 3.48
CA GLN A 18 7.57 5.24 2.95
C GLN A 18 7.35 5.20 1.44
N VAL A 19 6.32 5.91 0.98
CA VAL A 19 5.97 6.05 -0.42
C VAL A 19 6.05 7.52 -0.82
N SER A 20 6.57 7.81 -2.02
CA SER A 20 6.55 9.20 -2.49
C SER A 20 5.19 9.56 -3.06
N ALA A 21 4.49 10.52 -2.44
CA ALA A 21 3.20 11.00 -2.91
C ALA A 21 3.31 11.60 -4.32
N SER A 22 4.40 12.34 -4.56
CA SER A 22 4.68 12.93 -5.88
C SER A 22 4.99 11.88 -6.97
N GLY A 23 5.53 10.72 -6.57
CA GLY A 23 5.84 9.62 -7.47
C GLY A 23 4.62 8.83 -7.91
N PHE A 24 3.65 8.61 -7.00
CA PHE A 24 2.42 7.87 -7.28
C PHE A 24 1.30 8.74 -7.87
N GLY A 25 1.18 10.00 -7.43
CA GLY A 25 0.00 10.81 -7.73
C GLY A 25 -1.24 10.31 -6.99
N GLY A 26 -2.44 10.58 -7.53
CA GLY A 26 -3.70 10.01 -6.99
C GLY A 26 -4.24 10.63 -5.71
N GLY A 27 -3.56 11.66 -5.16
CA GLY A 27 -4.06 12.42 -4.02
C GLY A 27 -3.76 11.82 -2.64
N LEU A 28 -2.71 11.01 -2.53
CA LEU A 28 -2.24 10.48 -1.24
C LEU A 28 -2.08 11.59 -0.18
N THR A 29 -2.67 11.38 0.98
CA THR A 29 -2.50 12.29 2.12
C THR A 29 -1.07 12.21 2.64
N LEU A 30 -0.37 13.36 2.70
CA LEU A 30 0.99 13.43 3.25
C LEU A 30 1.01 13.09 4.75
N GLY A 31 2.05 12.36 5.16
CA GLY A 31 2.18 11.84 6.51
C GLY A 31 1.66 10.41 6.62
N MET A 32 1.12 10.06 7.78
CA MET A 32 0.52 8.74 7.99
C MET A 32 -0.69 8.57 7.08
N LEU A 33 -0.78 7.44 6.39
CA LEU A 33 -1.86 7.17 5.46
C LEU A 33 -3.22 7.10 6.18
N ASP A 34 -4.24 7.70 5.56
CA ASP A 34 -5.60 7.62 6.07
C ASP A 34 -6.10 6.15 6.00
N THR A 35 -6.94 5.75 6.96
CA THR A 35 -7.56 4.44 6.93
C THR A 35 -8.47 4.25 5.72
N GLU A 36 -9.01 5.33 5.13
CA GLU A 36 -9.84 5.26 3.91
C GLU A 36 -9.00 5.06 2.64
N GLU A 37 -7.69 5.32 2.69
CA GLU A 37 -6.75 5.17 1.56
C GLU A 37 -6.06 3.80 1.53
N PHE A 38 -6.27 2.97 2.55
CA PHE A 38 -5.67 1.65 2.67
C PHE A 38 -6.74 0.56 2.79
N THR A 39 -6.60 -0.49 2.00
CA THR A 39 -7.46 -1.66 2.09
C THR A 39 -6.64 -2.95 2.03
N THR A 40 -7.15 -3.99 2.66
CA THR A 40 -6.60 -5.34 2.55
C THR A 40 -7.47 -6.19 1.64
N GLY A 41 -6.83 -6.96 0.77
CA GLY A 41 -7.51 -7.82 -0.20
C GLY A 41 -6.78 -7.89 -1.54
N SER A 42 -7.50 -8.38 -2.57
CA SER A 42 -6.94 -8.56 -3.91
C SER A 42 -7.10 -7.34 -4.82
N ALA A 43 -8.02 -6.43 -4.49
CA ALA A 43 -8.34 -5.26 -5.31
C ALA A 43 -8.90 -4.09 -4.49
N ALA A 44 -8.87 -2.90 -5.08
CA ALA A 44 -9.56 -1.73 -4.55
C ALA A 44 -11.09 -1.92 -4.59
N THR A 45 -11.79 -1.35 -3.61
CA THR A 45 -13.23 -1.50 -3.39
C THR A 45 -13.96 -0.18 -3.18
N ARG A 46 -13.24 0.89 -2.85
CA ARG A 46 -13.75 2.24 -2.64
C ARG A 46 -12.93 3.23 -3.45
N ALA A 47 -13.58 4.25 -3.99
CA ALA A 47 -12.91 5.33 -4.72
C ALA A 47 -11.84 6.09 -3.89
N SER A 48 -11.75 5.88 -2.58
CA SER A 48 -10.70 6.38 -1.70
C SER A 48 -9.50 5.43 -1.58
N ASP A 49 -9.65 4.14 -1.85
CA ASP A 49 -8.57 3.15 -1.73
C ASP A 49 -7.41 3.56 -2.65
N ARG A 50 -6.22 3.75 -2.10
CA ARG A 50 -5.00 4.07 -2.87
C ARG A 50 -3.99 2.96 -2.78
N LEU A 51 -3.82 2.39 -1.60
CA LEU A 51 -2.94 1.26 -1.35
C LEU A 51 -3.73 0.01 -1.00
N ILE A 52 -3.38 -1.08 -1.67
CA ILE A 52 -4.05 -2.37 -1.52
C ILE A 52 -3.00 -3.37 -1.12
N TYR A 53 -3.20 -4.01 0.04
CA TYR A 53 -2.32 -5.07 0.51
C TYR A 53 -3.02 -6.42 0.46
N ASN A 54 -2.47 -7.34 -0.33
CA ASN A 54 -2.90 -8.73 -0.33
C ASN A 54 -2.12 -9.46 0.78
N ASP A 55 -2.75 -9.66 1.93
CA ASP A 55 -2.15 -10.32 3.10
C ASP A 55 -1.79 -11.79 2.85
N THR A 56 -2.49 -12.46 1.94
CA THR A 56 -2.24 -13.85 1.59
C THR A 56 -0.95 -14.00 0.78
N THR A 57 -0.72 -13.10 -0.19
CA THR A 57 0.45 -13.17 -1.07
C THR A 57 1.60 -12.26 -0.64
N GLY A 58 1.33 -11.25 0.19
CA GLY A 58 2.24 -10.17 0.56
C GLY A 58 2.36 -9.06 -0.50
N ALA A 59 1.59 -9.10 -1.59
CA ALA A 59 1.70 -8.10 -2.65
C ALA A 59 1.08 -6.75 -2.22
N LEU A 60 1.82 -5.67 -2.44
CA LEU A 60 1.37 -4.30 -2.17
C LEU A 60 1.25 -3.52 -3.48
N PHE A 61 0.06 -2.96 -3.69
CA PHE A 61 -0.34 -2.31 -4.93
C PHE A 61 -0.73 -0.86 -4.67
N PHE A 62 -0.57 -0.03 -5.70
CA PHE A 62 -1.18 1.29 -5.79
C PHE A 62 -2.28 1.29 -6.84
N ASP A 63 -3.45 1.81 -6.48
CA ASP A 63 -4.55 2.10 -7.41
C ASP A 63 -4.76 3.62 -7.49
N PRO A 64 -4.56 4.23 -8.67
CA PRO A 64 -4.68 5.68 -8.84
C PRO A 64 -6.12 6.18 -8.76
N ASP A 65 -7.13 5.34 -8.99
CA ASP A 65 -8.55 5.72 -8.95
C ASP A 65 -9.33 5.07 -7.78
N GLY A 66 -8.78 4.02 -7.17
CA GLY A 66 -9.39 3.26 -6.06
C GLY A 66 -10.60 2.42 -6.45
N THR A 67 -10.95 2.40 -7.72
CA THR A 67 -12.11 1.67 -8.24
C THR A 67 -11.71 0.40 -8.99
N GLY A 68 -10.41 0.18 -9.23
CA GLY A 68 -9.90 -0.92 -10.03
C GLY A 68 -10.11 -0.75 -11.54
N VAL A 69 -10.69 0.37 -11.99
CA VAL A 69 -11.01 0.61 -13.41
C VAL A 69 -9.73 0.85 -14.22
N LEU A 70 -8.82 1.69 -13.72
CA LEU A 70 -7.50 1.90 -14.31
C LEU A 70 -6.52 0.75 -14.03
N GLY A 71 -6.88 -0.16 -13.13
CA GLY A 71 -6.06 -1.28 -12.69
C GLY A 71 -4.97 -0.86 -11.70
N GLN A 72 -4.79 -1.68 -10.66
CA GLN A 72 -3.75 -1.46 -9.67
C GLN A 72 -2.36 -1.91 -10.17
N VAL A 73 -1.31 -1.24 -9.71
CA VAL A 73 0.09 -1.52 -10.05
C VAL A 73 0.81 -2.04 -8.83
N GLN A 74 1.40 -3.23 -8.92
CA GLN A 74 2.25 -3.75 -7.85
C GLN A 74 3.56 -2.98 -7.82
N PHE A 75 3.97 -2.54 -6.64
CA PHE A 75 5.26 -1.87 -6.45
C PHE A 75 6.12 -2.52 -5.37
N ALA A 76 5.52 -3.25 -4.43
CA ALA A 76 6.27 -3.99 -3.42
C ALA A 76 5.71 -5.40 -3.19
N GLN A 77 6.57 -6.24 -2.62
CA GLN A 77 6.30 -7.62 -2.24
C GLN A 77 6.82 -7.86 -0.83
N LEU A 78 5.91 -8.09 0.12
CA LEU A 78 6.22 -8.50 1.48
C LEU A 78 6.15 -10.03 1.60
N SER A 79 6.62 -10.57 2.73
CA SER A 79 6.21 -11.91 3.15
C SER A 79 4.68 -11.97 3.38
N GLY A 80 4.03 -13.07 2.99
CA GLY A 80 2.61 -13.28 3.26
C GLY A 80 2.34 -13.46 4.76
N GLY A 81 1.16 -13.05 5.22
CA GLY A 81 0.74 -13.12 6.62
C GLY A 81 1.29 -12.00 7.51
N VAL A 82 1.98 -11.02 6.93
CA VAL A 82 2.43 -9.82 7.66
C VAL A 82 1.23 -8.95 8.00
N ALA A 83 1.11 -8.54 9.26
CA ALA A 83 0.07 -7.62 9.70
C ALA A 83 0.44 -6.18 9.34
N LEU A 84 0.23 -5.79 8.07
CA LEU A 84 0.42 -4.43 7.59
C LEU A 84 -0.87 -3.61 7.73
N THR A 85 -0.76 -2.41 8.28
CA THR A 85 -1.89 -1.47 8.46
C THR A 85 -1.60 -0.12 7.82
N HIS A 86 -2.64 0.71 7.66
CA HIS A 86 -2.49 2.09 7.17
C HIS A 86 -1.49 2.91 8.02
N SER A 87 -1.42 2.63 9.33
CA SER A 87 -0.53 3.36 10.24
C SER A 87 0.96 3.08 10.02
N ASP A 88 1.28 2.00 9.32
CA ASP A 88 2.64 1.59 8.99
C ASP A 88 3.18 2.30 7.74
N ILE A 89 2.30 2.97 7.00
CA ILE A 89 2.61 3.56 5.70
C ILE A 89 2.59 5.09 5.81
N PHE A 90 3.63 5.72 5.27
CA PHE A 90 3.76 7.16 5.22
C PHE A 90 3.96 7.65 3.78
N ALA A 91 3.15 8.62 3.37
CA ALA A 91 3.37 9.34 2.13
C ALA A 91 4.26 10.57 2.38
N VAL A 92 5.30 10.73 1.56
CA VAL A 92 6.30 11.82 1.64
C VAL A 92 6.43 12.61 0.34
#